data_AF-A0A5P2HEP5-F1
#
_entry.id   AF-A0A5P2HEP5-F1
#
_cell.length_a   1.000
_cell.length_b   1.000
_cell.length_c   1.000
_cell.angle_alpha   90.00
_cell.angle_beta   90.00
_cell.angle_gamma   90.00
#
_symmetry.space_group_name_H-M   'P 1'
#
loop_
_entity.id
_entity.type
_entity.pdbx_description
1 polymer ?
#
loop_
_entity_poly.entity_id
_entity_poly.type
_entity_poly.pdbx_seq_one_letter_code
_entity_poly.pdbx_strand_id
1 'polypeptide(L)'
;MATASLWVQAQAATDVDRGRRIFQGEAPVTAHMRGETRLLPAAAVRCINCHAAAAGAEPLGPRLTSDSLLTLTARRGGPPTAYDRDGFCHALASSIDQGGVLLAKAMPQYQLADADCTALWSFLLTQ
;
A
#
# COMPACT_ATOMS: atom_id res chain seq x y z
N MET A 1 30.32 5.99 -15.55
CA MET A 1 29.34 6.37 -14.50
C MET A 1 27.94 6.68 -15.05
N ALA A 2 27.78 7.20 -16.28
CA ALA A 2 26.45 7.53 -16.84
C ALA A 2 25.51 6.33 -17.06
N THR A 3 26.04 5.14 -17.32
CA THR A 3 25.22 3.93 -17.53
C THR A 3 24.51 3.49 -16.26
N ALA A 4 25.20 3.45 -15.11
CA ALA A 4 24.60 3.02 -13.82
C ALA A 4 23.40 3.89 -13.41
N SER A 5 23.46 5.20 -13.63
CA SER A 5 22.37 6.12 -13.30
C SER A 5 21.14 5.96 -14.19
N LEU A 6 21.29 5.46 -15.42
CA LEU A 6 20.18 5.20 -16.34
C LEU A 6 19.42 3.93 -15.97
N TRP A 7 20.13 2.86 -15.55
CA TRP A 7 19.50 1.63 -15.10
C TRP A 7 18.69 1.81 -13.81
N VAL A 8 19.22 2.57 -12.84
CA VAL A 8 18.52 2.87 -11.59
C VAL A 8 17.22 3.65 -11.84
N GLN A 9 17.26 4.64 -12.75
CA GLN A 9 16.06 5.40 -13.11
C GLN A 9 15.04 4.56 -13.88
N ALA A 10 15.49 3.72 -14.81
CA ALA A 10 14.61 2.82 -15.55
C ALA A 10 13.94 1.79 -14.64
N GLN A 11 14.68 1.24 -13.66
CA GLN A 11 14.13 0.34 -12.65
C GLN A 11 13.10 1.06 -11.78
N ALA A 12 13.41 2.25 -11.27
CA ALA A 12 12.47 3.04 -10.47
C ALA A 12 11.18 3.37 -11.23
N ALA A 13 11.27 3.75 -12.51
CA ALA A 13 10.10 3.98 -13.35
C ALA A 13 9.27 2.70 -13.57
N THR A 14 9.95 1.56 -13.74
CA THR A 14 9.30 0.24 -13.87
C THR A 14 8.59 -0.16 -12.59
N ASP A 15 9.19 0.09 -11.43
CA ASP A 15 8.61 -0.20 -10.11
C ASP A 15 7.40 0.70 -9.84
N VAL A 16 7.49 1.99 -10.15
CA VAL A 16 6.36 2.93 -10.03
C VAL A 16 5.19 2.50 -10.91
N ASP A 17 5.44 2.10 -12.17
CA ASP A 17 4.37 1.62 -13.04
C ASP A 17 3.77 0.29 -12.56
N ARG A 18 4.59 -0.66 -12.11
CA ARG A 18 4.10 -1.91 -11.49
C ARG A 18 3.24 -1.61 -10.25
N GLY A 19 3.69 -0.72 -9.38
CA GLY A 19 2.95 -0.29 -8.20
C GLY A 19 1.62 0.36 -8.52
N ARG A 20 1.60 1.23 -9.55
CA ARG A 20 0.37 1.83 -10.08
C ARG A 20 -0.61 0.75 -10.54
N ARG A 21 -0.15 -0.25 -11.28
CA ARG A 21 -1.00 -1.36 -11.76
C ARG A 21 -1.58 -2.16 -10.59
N ILE A 22 -0.81 -2.41 -9.53
CA ILE A 22 -1.30 -3.07 -8.31
C ILE A 22 -2.37 -2.20 -7.64
N PHE A 23 -2.11 -0.92 -7.43
CA PHE A 23 -3.04 0.01 -6.78
C PHE A 23 -4.38 0.10 -7.51
N GLN A 24 -4.34 0.11 -8.86
CA GLN A 24 -5.53 0.14 -9.72
C GLN A 24 -6.21 -1.23 -9.89
N GLY A 25 -5.55 -2.33 -9.48
CA GLY A 25 -6.06 -3.69 -9.68
C GLY A 25 -5.91 -4.22 -11.11
N GLU A 26 -4.95 -3.69 -11.86
CA GLU A 26 -4.54 -4.14 -13.20
C GLU A 26 -3.52 -5.28 -13.12
N ALA A 27 -2.78 -5.39 -12.01
CA ALA A 27 -1.93 -6.53 -11.70
C ALA A 27 -2.66 -7.50 -10.76
N PRO A 28 -2.57 -8.82 -10.99
CA PRO A 28 -3.23 -9.80 -10.14
C PRO A 28 -2.57 -9.82 -8.76
N VAL A 29 -3.38 -9.64 -7.72
CA VAL A 29 -2.97 -9.78 -6.32
C VAL A 29 -4.00 -10.61 -5.57
N THR A 30 -3.54 -11.36 -4.57
CA THR A 30 -4.39 -12.18 -3.72
C THR A 30 -4.57 -11.53 -2.37
N ALA A 31 -5.81 -11.51 -1.88
CA ALA A 31 -6.13 -11.04 -0.55
C ALA A 31 -7.37 -11.75 -0.01
N HIS A 32 -7.54 -11.71 1.31
CA HIS A 32 -8.74 -12.16 2.01
C HIS A 32 -9.10 -11.15 3.09
N MET A 33 -10.30 -11.27 3.65
CA MET A 33 -10.67 -10.46 4.82
C MET A 33 -9.98 -11.02 6.07
N ARG A 34 -9.63 -10.14 7.01
CA ARG A 34 -9.03 -10.57 8.28
C ARG A 34 -9.96 -11.54 9.02
N GLY A 35 -9.41 -12.70 9.38
CA GLY A 35 -10.14 -13.79 10.05
C GLY A 35 -10.93 -14.70 9.10
N GLU A 36 -10.86 -14.47 7.79
CA GLU A 36 -11.44 -15.33 6.76
C GLU A 36 -10.33 -16.01 5.97
N THR A 37 -10.59 -17.20 5.43
CA THR A 37 -9.67 -17.92 4.53
C THR A 37 -10.08 -17.82 3.06
N ARG A 38 -11.29 -17.33 2.79
CA ARG A 38 -11.82 -17.19 1.44
C ARG A 38 -11.14 -16.03 0.73
N LEU A 39 -10.57 -16.31 -0.44
CA LEU A 39 -9.98 -15.30 -1.30
C LEU A 39 -11.05 -14.33 -1.82
N LEU A 40 -10.69 -13.06 -1.89
CA LEU A 40 -11.51 -12.03 -2.49
C LEU A 40 -11.47 -12.12 -4.02
N PRO A 41 -12.58 -11.77 -4.71
CA PRO A 41 -12.54 -11.57 -6.16
C PRO A 41 -11.56 -10.45 -6.54
N ALA A 42 -10.96 -10.56 -7.73
CA ALA A 42 -9.98 -9.57 -8.22
C ALA A 42 -10.51 -8.11 -8.26
N ALA A 43 -11.81 -7.91 -8.42
CA ALA A 43 -12.42 -6.58 -8.39
C ALA A 43 -12.45 -5.96 -6.97
N ALA A 44 -12.42 -6.77 -5.91
CA ALA A 44 -12.51 -6.33 -4.52
C ALA A 44 -11.16 -6.05 -3.87
N VAL A 45 -10.04 -6.51 -4.46
CA VAL A 45 -8.68 -6.34 -3.91
C VAL A 45 -8.00 -5.05 -4.33
N ARG A 46 -8.66 -4.19 -5.11
CA ARG A 46 -8.05 -2.97 -5.66
C ARG A 46 -7.92 -1.91 -4.58
N CYS A 47 -6.71 -1.43 -4.31
CA CYS A 47 -6.47 -0.40 -3.30
C CYS A 47 -7.27 0.88 -3.59
N ILE A 48 -7.39 1.24 -4.87
CA ILE A 48 -8.10 2.44 -5.32
C ILE A 48 -9.58 2.48 -4.87
N ASN A 49 -10.22 1.32 -4.68
CA ASN A 49 -11.63 1.26 -4.25
C ASN A 49 -11.86 1.92 -2.88
N CYS A 50 -10.84 1.95 -2.02
CA CYS A 50 -10.96 2.46 -0.65
C CYS A 50 -10.15 3.74 -0.41
N HIS A 51 -9.04 3.90 -1.13
CA HIS A 51 -8.04 4.95 -0.85
C HIS A 51 -8.11 6.14 -1.81
N ALA A 52 -8.86 6.04 -2.91
CA ALA A 52 -9.19 7.19 -3.75
C ALA A 52 -10.54 7.78 -3.36
N ALA A 53 -10.68 9.10 -3.52
CA ALA A 53 -11.98 9.75 -3.36
C ALA A 53 -12.86 9.43 -4.57
N ALA A 54 -14.08 8.99 -4.30
CA ALA A 54 -15.13 8.92 -5.32
C ALA A 54 -15.82 10.29 -5.41
N ALA A 55 -16.41 10.60 -6.57
CA ALA A 55 -17.13 11.86 -6.75
C ALA A 55 -18.24 12.01 -5.70
N GLY A 56 -18.11 13.01 -4.82
CA GLY A 56 -19.08 13.32 -3.77
C GLY A 56 -19.05 12.40 -2.54
N ALA A 57 -18.04 11.54 -2.37
CA ALA A 57 -17.90 10.68 -1.20
C ALA A 57 -16.47 10.66 -0.65
N GLU A 58 -16.37 10.69 0.69
CA GLU A 58 -15.10 10.50 1.37
C GLU A 58 -14.58 9.07 1.17
N PRO A 59 -13.26 8.90 0.97
CA PRO A 59 -12.63 7.58 0.93
C PRO A 59 -12.91 6.73 2.18
N LEU A 60 -13.02 5.42 2.02
CA LEU A 60 -13.16 4.49 3.14
C LEU A 60 -11.88 4.36 3.98
N GLY A 61 -10.73 4.54 3.34
CA GLY A 61 -9.41 4.57 3.98
C GLY A 61 -8.72 5.92 3.78
N PRO A 62 -7.67 6.24 4.55
CA PRO A 62 -6.91 7.47 4.33
C PRO A 62 -6.35 7.49 2.91
N ARG A 63 -6.20 8.69 2.33
CA ARG A 63 -5.44 8.83 1.08
C ARG A 63 -4.02 8.33 1.33
N LEU A 64 -3.50 7.53 0.40
CA LEU A 64 -2.14 7.00 0.44
C LEU A 64 -1.24 7.88 -0.42
N THR A 65 -0.68 8.92 0.20
CA THR A 65 0.32 9.82 -0.39
C THR A 65 1.64 9.69 0.35
N SER A 66 2.71 10.19 -0.27
CA SER A 66 4.03 10.34 0.36
C SER A 66 3.93 10.97 1.76
N ASP A 67 3.26 12.11 1.86
CA ASP A 67 3.05 12.82 3.14
C ASP A 67 2.33 11.96 4.18
N SER A 68 1.26 11.25 3.79
CA SER A 68 0.45 10.45 4.71
C SER A 68 1.19 9.24 5.30
N LEU A 69 2.20 8.75 4.57
CA LEU A 69 2.98 7.57 4.94
C LEU A 69 4.21 7.97 5.75
N LEU A 70 4.89 9.05 5.35
CA LEU A 70 6.19 9.44 5.92
C LEU A 70 6.08 10.41 7.10
N THR A 71 4.91 11.01 7.34
CA THR A 71 4.72 11.93 8.47
C THR A 71 4.56 11.18 9.79
N LEU A 72 5.41 11.50 10.77
CA LEU A 72 5.30 11.00 12.14
C LEU A 72 3.95 11.38 12.76
N THR A 73 3.15 10.37 13.09
CA THR A 73 1.81 10.55 13.66
C THR A 73 1.66 9.72 14.93
N ALA A 74 1.22 10.36 16.02
CA ALA A 74 0.85 9.65 17.23
C ALA A 74 -0.53 8.99 17.04
N ARG A 75 -0.64 7.70 17.39
CA ARG A 75 -1.92 6.97 17.36
C ARG A 75 -2.19 6.38 18.73
N ARG A 76 -3.43 6.54 19.22
CA ARG A 76 -3.94 5.96 20.48
C ARG A 76 -3.05 6.20 21.71
N GLY A 77 -2.42 7.37 21.79
CA GLY A 77 -1.54 7.75 22.91
C GLY A 77 -0.15 7.09 22.91
N GLY A 78 0.18 6.31 21.87
CA GLY A 78 1.52 5.77 21.67
C GLY A 78 2.49 6.79 21.07
N PRO A 79 3.80 6.45 21.02
CA PRO A 79 4.80 7.28 20.35
C PRO A 79 4.44 7.57 18.88
N PRO A 80 4.80 8.75 18.35
CA PRO A 80 4.65 9.02 16.93
C PRO A 80 5.43 7.98 16.09
N THR A 81 4.77 7.42 15.09
CA THR A 81 5.38 6.51 14.12
C THR A 81 5.09 6.99 12.70
N ALA A 82 5.97 6.63 11.78
CA ALA A 82 5.79 6.81 10.34
C ALA A 82 6.05 5.46 9.69
N TYR A 83 5.51 5.26 8.49
CA TYR A 83 5.82 4.09 7.70
C TYR A 83 7.20 4.21 7.07
N ASP A 84 7.94 3.12 7.11
CA ASP A 84 8.89 2.77 6.09
C ASP A 84 8.30 1.67 5.18
N ARG A 85 9.07 1.24 4.18
CA ARG A 85 8.66 0.22 3.22
C ARG A 85 8.31 -1.10 3.91
N ASP A 86 9.18 -1.60 4.78
CA ASP A 86 8.99 -2.90 5.42
C ASP A 86 7.79 -2.90 6.34
N GLY A 87 7.62 -1.80 7.06
CA GLY A 87 6.50 -1.56 7.92
C GLY A 87 5.17 -1.44 7.19
N PHE A 88 5.16 -0.82 6.02
CA PHE A 88 4.01 -0.79 5.14
C PHE A 88 3.65 -2.19 4.62
N CYS A 89 4.65 -2.95 4.15
CA CYS A 89 4.45 -4.32 3.69
C CYS A 89 3.94 -5.23 4.80
N HIS A 90 4.47 -5.08 6.02
CA HIS A 90 3.97 -5.80 7.18
C HIS A 90 2.49 -5.48 7.44
N ALA A 91 2.11 -4.19 7.40
CA ALA A 91 0.74 -3.78 7.65
C ALA A 91 -0.26 -4.35 6.63
N LEU A 92 0.12 -4.44 5.36
CA LEU A 92 -0.69 -5.10 4.33
C LEU A 92 -0.87 -6.60 4.59
N ALA A 93 0.17 -7.29 5.05
CA ALA A 93 0.14 -8.73 5.30
C ALA A 93 -0.58 -9.09 6.61
N SER A 94 -0.39 -8.30 7.67
CA SER A 94 -0.86 -8.63 9.03
C SER A 94 -2.13 -7.89 9.45
N SER A 95 -2.53 -6.83 8.74
CA SER A 95 -3.53 -5.84 9.18
C SER A 95 -3.15 -5.09 10.46
N ILE A 96 -1.86 -4.92 10.76
CA ILE A 96 -1.38 -4.17 11.92
C ILE A 96 -0.47 -3.03 11.44
N ASP A 97 -0.78 -1.79 11.80
CA ASP A 97 0.05 -0.64 11.44
C ASP A 97 1.37 -0.57 12.24
N GLN A 98 2.22 0.41 11.90
CA GLN A 98 3.50 0.65 12.58
C GLN A 98 3.39 0.97 14.07
N GLY A 99 2.24 1.47 14.52
CA GLY A 99 1.97 1.71 15.93
C GLY A 99 1.43 0.50 16.67
N GLY A 100 1.37 -0.67 16.02
CA GLY A 100 0.76 -1.89 16.59
C GLY A 100 -0.77 -1.86 16.60
N VAL A 101 -1.38 -0.95 15.84
CA VAL A 101 -2.84 -0.78 15.80
C VAL A 101 -3.45 -1.62 14.68
N LEU A 102 -4.47 -2.41 15.03
CA LEU A 102 -5.26 -3.16 14.05
C LEU A 102 -5.95 -2.21 13.06
N LEU A 103 -5.73 -2.46 11.77
CA LEU A 103 -6.40 -1.79 10.67
C LEU A 103 -7.89 -2.13 10.64
N ALA A 104 -8.68 -1.26 10.01
CA ALA A 104 -10.12 -1.46 9.86
C ALA A 104 -10.42 -2.84 9.26
N LYS A 105 -11.48 -3.51 9.73
CA LYS A 105 -11.83 -4.86 9.24
C LYS A 105 -12.08 -4.88 7.73
N ALA A 106 -12.55 -3.77 7.16
CA ALA A 106 -12.78 -3.61 5.72
C ALA A 106 -11.49 -3.59 4.88
N MET A 107 -10.31 -3.42 5.49
CA MET A 107 -9.04 -3.48 4.77
C MET A 107 -8.61 -4.95 4.59
N PRO A 108 -8.38 -5.42 3.35
CA PRO A 108 -7.94 -6.80 3.12
C PRO A 108 -6.55 -7.09 3.69
N GLN A 109 -6.30 -8.36 4.03
CA GLN A 109 -4.97 -8.93 4.25
C GLN A 109 -4.42 -9.42 2.91
N TYR A 110 -3.32 -8.80 2.47
CA TYR A 110 -2.72 -9.06 1.17
C TYR A 110 -1.60 -10.08 1.25
N GLN A 111 -1.50 -10.91 0.21
CA GLN A 111 -0.37 -11.79 -0.03
C GLN A 111 0.37 -11.24 -1.25
N LEU A 112 1.36 -10.38 -0.99
CA LEU A 112 2.22 -9.79 -2.01
C LEU A 112 3.61 -10.39 -1.95
N ALA A 113 4.21 -10.64 -3.10
CA ALA A 113 5.65 -10.85 -3.17
C ALA A 113 6.37 -9.55 -2.75
N ASP A 114 7.57 -9.69 -2.20
CA ASP A 114 8.38 -8.57 -1.72
C ASP A 114 8.62 -7.49 -2.81
N ALA A 115 8.87 -7.93 -4.04
CA ALA A 115 9.02 -7.04 -5.20
C ALA A 115 7.72 -6.27 -5.53
N ASP A 116 6.55 -6.90 -5.40
CA ASP A 116 5.27 -6.24 -5.66
C ASP A 116 4.92 -5.24 -4.57
N CYS A 117 5.20 -5.57 -3.31
CA CYS A 117 5.02 -4.61 -2.22
C CYS A 117 5.98 -3.42 -2.35
N THR A 118 7.23 -3.66 -2.76
CA THR A 118 8.20 -2.59 -3.05
C THR A 118 7.73 -1.68 -4.17
N ALA A 119 7.26 -2.26 -5.27
CA ALA A 119 6.72 -1.51 -6.40
C ALA A 119 5.53 -0.64 -5.97
N LEU A 120 4.59 -1.22 -5.20
CA LEU A 120 3.47 -0.48 -4.64
C LEU A 120 3.93 0.68 -3.75
N TRP A 121 4.86 0.43 -2.82
CA TRP A 121 5.45 1.47 -1.99
C TRP A 121 6.06 2.61 -2.83
N SER A 122 6.89 2.28 -3.81
CA SER A 122 7.51 3.26 -4.71
C SER A 122 6.48 4.12 -5.44
N PHE A 123 5.38 3.53 -5.92
CA PHE A 123 4.28 4.27 -6.53
C PHE A 123 3.60 5.23 -5.54
N LEU A 124 3.31 4.78 -4.31
CA LEU A 124 2.65 5.63 -3.32
C LEU A 124 3.49 6.85 -2.91
N LEU A 125 4.82 6.74 -2.99
CA LEU A 125 5.71 7.86 -2.75
C LEU A 125 5.75 8.89 -3.89
N THR A 126 5.13 8.61 -5.05
CA THR A 126 4.94 9.61 -6.13
C THR A 126 3.60 10.33 -6.05
N GLN A 127 2.76 9.99 -5.07
CA GLN A 127 1.41 10.52 -4.88
C GLN A 127 1.37 11.67 -3.87
#